data_AF-A0A1V5QLN0-F1
#
_entry.id   AF-A0A1V5QLN0-F1
#
_cell.length_a   1.000
_cell.length_b   1.000
_cell.length_c   1.000
_cell.angle_alpha   90.00
_cell.angle_beta   90.00
_cell.angle_gamma   90.00
#
_symmetry.space_group_name_H-M   'P 1'
#
loop_
_entity.id
_entity.type
_entity.pdbx_description
1 polymer ?
#
loop_
_entity_poly.entity_id
_entity_poly.type
_entity_poly.pdbx_seq_one_letter_code
_entity_poly.pdbx_strand_id
1 'polypeptide(L)'
;MTNKNTQIALIDPNDARLARLDEVAKAGQLAADESSAFRKMILMANGVAQLRALLTDDIMTPIMALQGTALGFRTDKDSAGGYPLPVVRDCVIEATLRGLTTTGNEFNIIAGRFYATKEGFGRLLANIPGLRYMITPGIPKTATGGAIAPVTITWDYQGNKNEKLIEFPIRVNAGMGADAINGKATRKARAWLYAQVTGMELADADAEDAARPPRNVTPGRFEPTTPFDENTAAPAYPADLVNAEDEIAERLRAGDVPVNVEDIKAWCAAQRMPFDADRIEADLPRVASMVADWKNSK
;
A
#
# COMPACT_ATOMS: atom_id res chain seq x y z
N MET A 1 17.57 45.87 0.95
CA MET A 1 18.39 44.70 0.58
C MET A 1 19.05 44.20 1.85
N THR A 2 18.58 43.07 2.39
CA THR A 2 19.20 42.46 3.56
C THR A 2 19.33 40.98 3.28
N ASN A 3 20.46 40.60 2.69
CA ASN A 3 20.88 39.20 2.63
C ASN A 3 21.18 38.77 4.07
N LYS A 4 20.18 38.20 4.76
CA LYS A 4 20.44 37.38 5.93
C LYS A 4 21.12 36.13 5.41
N ASN A 5 22.45 36.12 5.51
CA ASN A 5 23.27 34.96 5.27
C ASN A 5 22.97 33.96 6.41
N THR A 6 21.89 33.19 6.25
CA THR A 6 21.57 32.09 7.18
C THR A 6 22.61 31.02 6.94
N GLN A 7 23.69 31.01 7.73
CA GLN A 7 24.59 29.87 7.79
C GLN A 7 23.75 28.65 8.19
N ILE A 8 23.61 27.69 7.28
CA ILE A 8 23.06 26.39 7.61
C ILE A 8 24.11 25.72 8.51
N ALA A 9 23.77 25.52 9.78
CA ALA A 9 24.59 24.69 10.65
C ALA A 9 24.63 23.29 10.06
N LEU A 10 25.83 22.83 9.67
CA LEU A 10 26.02 21.48 9.17
C LEU A 10 25.80 20.51 10.33
N ILE A 11 24.98 19.48 10.11
CA ILE A 11 24.82 18.39 11.06
C ILE A 11 26.13 17.60 11.09
N ASP A 12 26.67 17.33 12.28
CA ASP A 12 27.82 16.45 12.45
C ASP A 12 27.47 15.06 11.90
N PRO A 13 28.25 14.48 10.98
CA PRO A 13 28.05 13.11 10.52
C PRO A 13 28.01 12.07 11.65
N ASN A 14 28.57 12.38 12.82
CA ASN A 14 28.56 11.53 14.02
C ASN A 14 27.47 11.88 15.02
N ASP A 15 26.51 12.75 14.66
CA ASP A 15 25.37 13.08 15.52
C ASP A 15 24.59 11.79 15.87
N ALA A 16 24.47 11.49 17.16
CA ALA A 16 23.84 10.27 17.66
C ALA A 16 22.38 10.13 17.22
N ARG A 17 21.71 11.23 16.85
CA ARG A 17 20.34 11.20 16.30
C ARG A 17 20.29 10.54 14.94
N LEU A 18 21.35 10.63 14.12
CA LEU A 18 21.43 9.97 12.82
C LEU A 18 21.43 8.45 12.99
N ALA A 19 22.25 7.93 13.90
CA ALA A 19 22.26 6.50 14.22
C ALA A 19 20.91 6.02 14.76
N ARG A 20 20.23 6.85 15.57
CA ARG A 20 18.89 6.53 16.07
C ARG A 20 17.83 6.54 14.97
N LEU A 21 17.91 7.48 14.01
CA LEU A 21 17.05 7.50 12.83
C LEU A 21 17.21 6.21 12.02
N ASP A 22 18.44 5.76 11.78
CA ASP A 22 18.73 4.51 11.06
C ASP A 22 18.15 3.29 11.78
N GLU A 23 18.29 3.22 13.11
CA GLU A 23 17.74 2.13 13.92
C GLU A 23 16.20 2.07 13.82
N VAL A 24 15.53 3.22 13.98
CA VAL A 24 14.06 3.28 13.90
C VAL A 24 13.58 2.99 12.48
N ALA A 25 14.26 3.50 11.46
CA ALA A 25 13.97 3.21 10.06
C ALA A 25 14.04 1.71 9.76
N LYS A 26 15.12 1.06 10.21
CA LYS A 26 15.32 -0.38 10.05
C LYS A 26 14.25 -1.18 10.78
N ALA A 27 13.91 -0.81 12.01
CA ALA A 27 12.84 -1.47 12.76
C ALA A 27 11.47 -1.33 12.07
N GLY A 28 11.17 -0.15 11.52
CA GLY A 28 9.95 0.10 10.76
C GLY A 28 9.87 -0.69 9.45
N GLN A 29 10.99 -0.85 8.75
CA GLN A 29 11.08 -1.71 7.56
C GLN A 29 10.84 -3.18 7.91
N LEU A 30 11.46 -3.70 8.97
CA LEU A 30 11.25 -5.07 9.44
C LEU A 30 9.81 -5.33 9.91
N ALA A 31 9.12 -4.31 10.43
CA ALA A 31 7.70 -4.42 10.78
C ALA A 31 6.81 -4.71 9.56
N ALA A 32 7.25 -4.41 8.34
CA ALA A 32 6.54 -4.77 7.12
C ALA A 32 6.46 -6.29 6.90
N ASP A 33 7.39 -7.06 7.47
CA ASP A 33 7.43 -8.52 7.37
C ASP A 33 6.69 -9.23 8.52
N GLU A 34 6.16 -8.48 9.48
CA GLU A 34 5.38 -9.04 10.59
C GLU A 34 4.07 -9.65 10.08
N SER A 35 3.83 -10.91 10.48
CA SER A 35 2.68 -11.71 10.05
C SER A 35 1.42 -11.39 10.86
N SER A 36 1.58 -10.99 12.13
CA SER A 36 0.46 -10.57 12.98
C SER A 36 -0.01 -9.16 12.60
N ALA A 37 -1.23 -9.05 12.07
CA ALA A 37 -1.80 -7.80 11.57
C ALA A 37 -1.80 -6.67 12.63
N PHE A 38 -2.20 -6.98 13.86
CA PHE A 38 -2.21 -5.99 14.95
C PHE A 38 -0.80 -5.57 15.36
N ARG A 39 0.12 -6.52 15.47
CA ARG A 39 1.51 -6.20 15.83
C ARG A 39 2.16 -5.34 14.76
N LYS A 40 1.97 -5.68 13.48
CA LYS A 40 2.38 -4.86 12.33
C LYS A 40 1.86 -3.43 12.44
N MET A 41 0.57 -3.26 12.70
CA MET A 41 -0.04 -1.93 12.84
C MET A 41 0.60 -1.10 13.97
N ILE A 42 0.77 -1.70 15.16
CA ILE A 42 1.37 -1.01 16.31
C ILE A 42 2.85 -0.67 16.05
N LEU A 43 3.62 -1.61 15.49
CA LEU A 43 5.02 -1.38 15.14
C LEU A 43 5.16 -0.25 14.11
N MET A 44 4.32 -0.24 13.08
CA MET A 44 4.31 0.81 12.06
C MET A 44 3.95 2.18 12.66
N ALA A 45 2.89 2.25 13.49
CA ALA A 45 2.49 3.47 14.16
C ALA A 45 3.60 4.03 15.08
N ASN A 46 4.25 3.15 15.86
CA ASN A 46 5.38 3.52 16.71
C ASN A 46 6.59 3.99 15.91
N GLY A 47 6.86 3.37 14.75
CA GLY A 47 7.92 3.79 13.83
C GLY A 47 7.68 5.19 13.29
N VAL A 48 6.47 5.46 12.79
CA VAL A 48 6.07 6.80 12.31
C VAL A 48 6.18 7.85 13.43
N ALA A 49 5.69 7.54 14.63
CA ALA A 49 5.74 8.47 15.76
C ALA A 49 7.19 8.80 16.17
N GLN A 50 8.05 7.79 16.26
CA GLN A 50 9.47 7.98 16.59
C GLN A 50 10.22 8.76 15.50
N LEU A 51 9.99 8.44 14.22
CA LEU A 51 10.62 9.17 13.12
C LEU A 51 10.18 10.64 13.10
N ARG A 52 8.89 10.95 13.34
CA ARG A 52 8.44 12.35 13.48
C ARG A 52 9.15 13.09 14.59
N ALA A 53 9.36 12.44 15.74
CA ALA A 53 10.04 13.04 16.88
C ALA A 53 11.54 13.28 16.61
N LEU A 54 12.20 12.37 15.88
CA LEU A 54 13.62 12.47 15.55
C LEU A 54 13.92 13.42 14.39
N LEU A 55 13.00 13.56 13.43
CA LEU A 55 13.08 14.50 12.30
C LEU A 55 12.73 15.93 12.74
N THR A 56 13.51 16.44 13.70
CA THR A 56 13.43 17.82 14.19
C THR A 56 13.71 18.83 13.09
N ASP A 57 13.35 20.09 13.31
CA ASP A 57 13.46 21.13 12.28
C ASP A 57 14.92 21.35 11.82
N ASP A 58 15.91 21.21 12.70
CA ASP A 58 17.33 21.27 12.37
C ASP A 58 17.79 20.07 11.52
N ILE A 59 17.32 18.85 11.83
CA ILE A 59 17.58 17.66 11.01
C ILE A 59 16.92 17.79 9.62
N MET A 60 15.71 18.34 9.58
CA MET A 60 14.97 18.54 8.33
C MET A 60 15.56 19.66 7.48
N THR A 61 16.29 20.62 8.04
CA THR A 61 16.83 21.77 7.30
C THR A 61 17.67 21.36 6.07
N PRO A 62 18.70 20.49 6.17
CA PRO A 62 19.42 20.03 4.98
C PRO A 62 18.57 19.17 4.04
N ILE A 63 17.59 18.42 4.54
CA ILE A 63 16.67 17.64 3.71
C ILE A 63 15.76 18.56 2.88
N MET A 64 15.29 19.66 3.49
CA MET A 64 14.49 20.66 2.81
C MET A 64 15.28 21.36 1.69
N ALA A 65 16.60 21.50 1.84
CA ALA A 65 17.47 22.05 0.79
C ALA A 65 17.62 21.11 -0.43
N LEU A 66 17.30 19.82 -0.28
CA LEU A 66 17.28 18.85 -1.39
C LEU A 66 15.99 18.93 -2.23
N GLN A 67 14.92 19.53 -1.70
CA GLN A 67 13.65 19.66 -2.38
C GLN A 67 13.78 20.50 -3.66
N GLY A 68 13.17 20.01 -4.74
CA GLY A 68 13.15 20.67 -6.04
C GLY A 68 14.49 20.61 -6.78
N THR A 69 15.39 19.72 -6.36
CA THR A 69 16.69 19.51 -7.00
C THR A 69 16.79 18.15 -7.67
N ALA A 70 17.70 18.02 -8.64
CA ALA A 70 17.95 16.73 -9.30
C ALA A 70 18.71 15.73 -8.41
N LEU A 71 19.53 16.24 -7.48
CA LEU A 71 20.29 15.40 -6.53
C LEU A 71 19.42 14.91 -5.37
N GLY A 72 18.39 15.69 -5.03
CA GLY A 72 17.41 15.38 -4.00
C GLY A 72 16.18 14.70 -4.55
N PHE A 73 15.04 15.39 -4.45
CA PHE A 73 13.75 14.96 -4.96
C PHE A 73 13.01 16.11 -5.63
N ARG A 74 12.16 15.80 -6.62
CA ARG A 74 11.34 16.80 -7.33
C ARG A 74 9.96 16.92 -6.73
N THR A 75 9.32 18.06 -6.98
CA THR A 75 7.93 18.29 -6.61
C THR A 75 7.15 18.93 -7.76
N ASP A 76 5.82 18.80 -7.75
CA ASP A 76 4.93 19.56 -8.64
C ASP A 76 4.81 21.04 -8.25
N LYS A 77 5.56 21.50 -7.24
CA LYS A 77 5.61 22.88 -6.75
C LYS A 77 7.01 23.49 -6.78
N ASP A 78 7.95 22.92 -7.55
CA ASP A 78 9.34 23.40 -7.61
C ASP A 78 9.42 24.90 -7.97
N SER A 79 8.61 25.35 -8.92
CA SER A 79 8.52 26.77 -9.31
C SER A 79 7.84 27.68 -8.28
N ALA A 80 7.15 27.10 -7.30
CA ALA A 80 6.45 27.78 -6.21
C ALA A 80 7.18 27.66 -4.86
N GLY A 81 8.44 27.19 -4.87
CA GLY A 81 9.25 27.04 -3.65
C GLY A 81 9.05 25.71 -2.92
N GLY A 82 8.32 24.75 -3.50
CA GLY A 82 8.11 23.41 -2.94
C GLY A 82 7.00 23.32 -1.89
N TYR A 83 6.99 22.21 -1.16
CA TYR A 83 6.07 21.93 -0.06
C TYR A 83 6.60 22.39 1.29
N PRO A 84 5.71 22.71 2.25
CA PRO A 84 6.11 23.10 3.60
C PRO A 84 6.67 21.90 4.38
N LEU A 85 7.50 22.20 5.39
CA LEU A 85 8.22 21.22 6.20
C LEU A 85 7.35 20.05 6.73
N PRO A 86 6.13 20.25 7.24
CA PRO A 86 5.30 19.12 7.71
C PRO A 86 4.96 18.11 6.61
N VAL A 87 4.69 18.59 5.39
CA VAL A 87 4.36 17.73 4.24
C VAL A 87 5.60 16.96 3.79
N VAL A 88 6.74 17.65 3.71
CA VAL A 88 8.01 17.01 3.34
C VAL A 88 8.40 15.97 4.38
N ARG A 89 8.29 16.29 5.67
CA ARG A 89 8.57 15.36 6.78
C ARG A 89 7.75 14.08 6.66
N ASP A 90 6.44 14.17 6.45
CA ASP A 90 5.59 13.00 6.30
C ASP A 90 5.97 12.15 5.06
N CYS A 91 6.29 12.79 3.94
CA CYS A 91 6.75 12.07 2.73
C CYS A 91 8.11 11.40 2.93
N VAL A 92 9.04 12.03 3.67
CA VAL A 92 10.35 11.47 4.02
C VAL A 92 10.20 10.24 4.90
N ILE A 93 9.28 10.28 5.87
CA ILE A 93 8.96 9.14 6.73
C ILE A 93 8.42 7.98 5.91
N GLU A 94 7.45 8.24 5.03
CA GLU A 94 6.90 7.21 4.15
C GLU A 94 7.99 6.62 3.23
N ALA A 95 8.82 7.45 2.61
CA ALA A 95 9.94 7.00 1.78
C ALA A 95 10.89 6.10 2.58
N THR A 96 11.28 6.53 3.78
CA THR A 96 12.21 5.81 4.66
C THR A 96 11.67 4.44 5.06
N LEU A 97 10.39 4.36 5.45
CA LEU A 97 9.74 3.10 5.83
C LEU A 97 9.56 2.15 4.64
N ARG A 98 9.48 2.69 3.42
CA ARG A 98 9.46 1.92 2.16
C ARG A 98 10.88 1.59 1.65
N GLY A 99 11.92 1.96 2.38
CA GLY A 99 13.31 1.69 2.01
C GLY A 99 13.87 2.60 0.92
N LEU A 100 13.28 3.78 0.70
CA LEU A 100 13.70 4.85 -0.24
C LEU A 100 14.45 5.98 0.49
N THR A 101 15.28 6.75 -0.22
CA THR A 101 16.01 7.92 0.31
C THR A 101 15.58 9.23 -0.36
N THR A 102 15.89 10.37 0.27
CA THR A 102 15.69 11.73 -0.25
C THR A 102 16.71 12.13 -1.33
N THR A 103 17.75 11.32 -1.53
CA THR A 103 18.79 11.56 -2.53
C THR A 103 18.59 10.67 -3.75
N GLY A 104 19.10 11.11 -4.91
CA GLY A 104 19.06 10.30 -6.14
C GLY A 104 17.71 10.28 -6.84
N ASN A 105 16.83 11.24 -6.52
CA ASN A 105 15.49 11.38 -7.09
C ASN A 105 14.67 10.10 -6.92
N GLU A 106 14.75 9.43 -5.79
CA GLU A 106 14.11 8.12 -5.56
C GLU A 106 12.62 8.19 -5.23
N PHE A 107 12.19 9.31 -4.67
CA PHE A 107 10.78 9.67 -4.57
C PHE A 107 10.61 11.13 -4.95
N ASN A 108 9.39 11.52 -5.29
CA ASN A 108 8.95 12.88 -5.51
C ASN A 108 7.73 13.18 -4.63
N ILE A 109 7.40 14.47 -4.49
CA ILE A 109 6.16 14.88 -3.84
C ILE A 109 5.22 15.45 -4.89
N ILE A 110 4.05 14.83 -5.05
CA ILE A 110 3.05 15.24 -6.03
C ILE A 110 1.71 15.41 -5.32
N ALA A 111 1.09 16.59 -5.48
CA ALA A 111 -0.09 17.00 -4.73
C ALA A 111 0.02 16.74 -3.20
N GLY A 112 1.21 16.96 -2.65
CA GLY A 112 1.52 16.80 -1.22
C GLY A 112 1.62 15.35 -0.76
N ARG A 113 1.74 14.39 -1.68
CA ARG A 113 1.85 12.95 -1.39
C ARG A 113 3.14 12.37 -1.92
N PHE A 114 3.61 11.33 -1.26
CA PHE A 114 4.76 10.54 -1.67
C PHE A 114 4.53 9.84 -3.03
N TYR A 115 5.55 9.83 -3.88
CA TYR A 115 5.54 9.20 -5.20
C TYR A 115 6.90 8.55 -5.54
N ALA A 116 7.00 7.23 -5.54
CA ALA A 116 8.25 6.50 -5.79
C ALA A 116 8.72 6.55 -7.26
N THR A 117 9.85 7.15 -7.60
CA THR A 117 10.24 7.36 -9.00
C THR A 117 10.74 6.08 -9.69
N LYS A 118 11.08 6.19 -10.98
CA LYS A 118 11.77 5.11 -11.70
C LYS A 118 13.11 4.78 -11.02
N GLU A 119 13.86 5.78 -10.54
CA GLU A 119 15.12 5.61 -9.82
C GLU A 119 14.89 4.89 -8.48
N GLY A 120 13.85 5.27 -7.73
CA GLY A 120 13.50 4.65 -6.46
C GLY A 120 13.22 3.16 -6.60
N PHE A 121 12.32 2.78 -7.52
CA PHE A 121 12.10 1.36 -7.79
C PHE A 121 13.35 0.66 -8.35
N GLY A 122 14.19 1.39 -9.10
CA GLY A 122 15.48 0.87 -9.56
C GLY A 122 16.38 0.47 -8.40
N ARG A 123 16.52 1.32 -7.38
CA ARG A 123 17.30 0.99 -6.18
C ARG A 123 16.65 -0.13 -5.37
N LEU A 124 15.33 -0.09 -5.18
CA LEU A 124 14.62 -1.14 -4.45
C LEU A 124 14.87 -2.51 -5.07
N LEU A 125 14.72 -2.64 -6.39
CA LEU A 125 15.00 -3.88 -7.11
C LEU A 125 16.48 -4.28 -7.04
N ALA A 126 17.41 -3.33 -7.18
CA ALA A 126 18.85 -3.59 -7.08
C ALA A 126 19.27 -4.11 -5.70
N ASN A 127 18.52 -3.76 -4.65
CA ASN A 127 18.79 -4.17 -3.29
C ASN A 127 18.17 -5.54 -2.93
N ILE A 128 17.42 -6.18 -3.83
CA ILE A 128 16.87 -7.52 -3.60
C ILE A 128 17.97 -8.56 -3.90
N PRO A 129 18.46 -9.31 -2.89
CA PRO A 129 19.53 -10.27 -3.09
C PRO A 129 19.12 -11.37 -4.09
N GLY A 130 19.99 -11.63 -5.07
CA GLY A 130 19.78 -12.68 -6.06
C GLY A 130 18.80 -12.32 -7.18
N LEU A 131 18.20 -11.12 -7.18
CA LEU A 131 17.41 -10.65 -8.30
C LEU A 131 18.31 -10.13 -9.43
N ARG A 132 18.13 -10.65 -10.64
CA ARG A 132 18.66 -10.07 -11.87
C ARG A 132 17.51 -9.78 -12.81
N TYR A 133 17.48 -8.61 -13.43
CA TYR A 133 16.38 -8.26 -14.31
C TYR A 133 16.82 -7.35 -15.44
N MET A 134 16.02 -7.35 -16.51
CA MET A 134 16.15 -6.43 -17.64
C MET A 134 14.76 -5.96 -18.04
N ILE A 135 14.63 -4.65 -18.26
CA ILE A 135 13.39 -4.01 -18.72
C ILE A 135 13.71 -3.35 -20.05
N THR A 136 12.99 -3.78 -21.08
CA THR A 136 13.17 -3.32 -22.45
C THR A 136 11.88 -2.65 -22.93
N PRO A 137 11.82 -1.30 -22.95
CA PRO A 137 10.71 -0.58 -23.53
C PRO A 137 10.60 -0.86 -25.03
N GLY A 138 9.41 -1.21 -25.50
CA GLY A 138 9.08 -1.27 -26.91
C GLY A 138 8.68 0.11 -27.46
N ILE A 139 8.28 0.13 -28.74
CA ILE A 139 7.83 1.36 -29.40
C ILE A 139 6.41 1.70 -28.90
N PRO A 140 6.19 2.89 -28.29
CA PRO A 140 4.85 3.29 -27.87
C PRO A 140 3.91 3.47 -29.06
N LYS A 141 2.69 2.96 -28.92
CA LYS A 141 1.60 3.19 -29.88
C LYS A 141 0.70 4.28 -29.33
N THR A 142 0.66 5.43 -29.99
CA THR A 142 -0.21 6.55 -29.59
C THR A 142 -1.66 6.28 -29.98
N ALA A 143 -2.59 6.58 -29.07
CA ALA A 143 -4.03 6.58 -29.29
C ALA A 143 -4.62 7.94 -28.90
N THR A 144 -5.88 8.23 -29.23
CA THR A 144 -6.51 9.52 -28.92
C THR A 144 -6.51 9.78 -27.41
N GLY A 145 -5.70 10.73 -26.94
CA GLY A 145 -5.60 11.10 -25.52
C GLY A 145 -4.70 10.20 -24.66
N GLY A 146 -3.97 9.25 -25.25
CA GLY A 146 -3.09 8.33 -24.52
C GLY A 146 -2.08 7.60 -25.41
N ALA A 147 -1.30 6.71 -24.81
CA ALA A 147 -0.38 5.82 -25.50
C ALA A 147 -0.37 4.46 -24.80
N ILE A 148 -0.22 3.41 -25.59
CA ILE A 148 0.06 2.07 -25.09
C ILE A 148 1.56 1.84 -25.25
N ALA A 149 2.26 1.67 -24.13
CA ALA A 149 3.70 1.43 -24.10
C ALA A 149 3.96 -0.05 -23.76
N PRO A 150 4.26 -0.90 -24.76
CA PRO A 150 4.66 -2.27 -24.49
C PRO A 150 6.03 -2.30 -23.81
N VAL A 151 6.19 -3.09 -22.75
CA VAL A 151 7.45 -3.26 -22.03
C VAL A 151 7.68 -4.74 -21.79
N THR A 152 8.82 -5.24 -22.24
CA THR A 152 9.27 -6.61 -21.92
C THR A 152 10.08 -6.56 -20.63
N ILE A 153 9.70 -7.39 -19.67
CA ILE A 153 10.34 -7.55 -18.37
C ILE A 153 10.87 -8.98 -18.30
N THR A 154 12.19 -9.14 -18.21
CA THR A 154 12.83 -10.44 -17.93
C THR A 154 13.48 -10.39 -16.56
N TRP A 155 13.34 -11.46 -15.78
CA TRP A 155 13.98 -11.54 -14.47
C TRP A 155 14.35 -12.97 -14.10
N ASP A 156 15.44 -13.10 -13.35
CA ASP A 156 15.92 -14.30 -12.70
C ASP A 156 15.89 -14.05 -11.20
N TYR A 157 15.12 -14.86 -10.49
CA TYR A 157 15.00 -14.79 -9.04
C TYR A 157 14.79 -16.18 -8.46
N GLN A 158 15.59 -16.54 -7.46
CA GLN A 158 15.55 -17.86 -6.82
C GLN A 158 15.69 -19.03 -7.80
N GLY A 159 16.46 -18.85 -8.87
CA GLY A 159 16.68 -19.86 -9.93
C GLY A 159 15.57 -19.95 -10.98
N ASN A 160 14.51 -19.13 -10.86
CA ASN A 160 13.43 -19.07 -11.82
C ASN A 160 13.65 -17.94 -12.81
N LYS A 161 13.88 -18.29 -14.07
CA LYS A 161 13.92 -17.33 -15.18
C LYS A 161 12.53 -17.12 -15.74
N ASN A 162 12.11 -15.88 -15.80
CA ASN A 162 10.79 -15.47 -16.21
C ASN A 162 10.88 -14.34 -17.24
N GLU A 163 9.87 -14.27 -18.10
CA GLU A 163 9.69 -13.21 -19.09
C GLU A 163 8.20 -12.83 -19.16
N LYS A 164 7.92 -11.53 -19.23
CA LYS A 164 6.56 -11.01 -19.40
C LYS A 164 6.57 -9.77 -20.27
N LEU A 165 5.72 -9.75 -21.30
CA LEU A 165 5.36 -8.55 -22.03
C LEU A 165 4.12 -7.93 -21.40
N ILE A 166 4.19 -6.67 -21.01
CA ILE A 166 3.08 -5.92 -20.43
C ILE A 166 2.85 -4.64 -21.24
N GLU A 167 1.58 -4.39 -21.60
CA GLU A 167 1.17 -3.17 -22.27
C GLU A 167 0.65 -2.16 -21.23
N PHE A 168 1.42 -1.11 -20.98
CA PHE A 168 1.04 -0.08 -20.02
C PHE A 168 0.23 1.04 -20.70
N PRO A 169 -1.00 1.32 -20.26
CA PRO A 169 -1.72 2.51 -20.70
C PRO A 169 -1.11 3.74 -20.03
N ILE A 170 -0.63 4.68 -20.84
CA ILE A 170 0.00 5.93 -20.40
C ILE A 170 -0.82 7.10 -20.93
N ARG A 171 -1.25 7.99 -20.03
CA ARG A 171 -1.83 9.26 -20.45
C ARG A 171 -0.74 10.17 -21.03
N VAL A 172 -1.00 10.72 -22.21
CA VAL A 172 -0.09 11.61 -22.94
C VAL A 172 -0.61 13.03 -22.83
N ASN A 173 0.22 13.94 -22.34
CA ASN A 173 -0.07 15.36 -22.23
C ASN A 173 0.54 16.14 -23.40
N ALA A 174 0.08 17.38 -23.59
CA ALA A 174 0.67 18.29 -24.57
C ALA A 174 2.18 18.46 -24.29
N GLY A 175 3.01 18.19 -25.32
CA GLY A 175 4.47 18.26 -25.21
C GLY A 175 5.16 17.01 -24.65
N MET A 176 4.43 15.93 -24.33
CA MET A 176 5.06 14.66 -23.97
C MET A 176 5.58 13.93 -25.21
N GLY A 177 6.91 13.82 -25.32
CA GLY A 177 7.57 12.98 -26.32
C GLY A 177 7.63 11.50 -25.93
N ALA A 178 8.14 10.68 -26.85
CA ALA A 178 8.30 9.22 -26.65
C ALA A 178 9.13 8.87 -25.41
N ASP A 179 10.15 9.67 -25.08
CA ASP A 179 11.00 9.45 -23.89
C ASP A 179 10.23 9.60 -22.58
N ALA A 180 9.29 10.53 -22.50
CA ALA A 180 8.44 10.72 -21.33
C ALA A 180 7.48 9.54 -21.15
N ILE A 181 6.94 9.02 -22.27
CA ILE A 181 6.08 7.84 -22.28
C ILE A 181 6.87 6.60 -21.81
N ASN A 182 8.05 6.37 -22.39
CA ASN A 182 8.93 5.27 -22.00
C ASN A 182 9.41 5.38 -20.55
N GLY A 183 9.67 6.58 -20.05
CA GLY A 183 9.99 6.83 -18.65
C GLY A 183 8.86 6.40 -17.70
N LYS A 184 7.61 6.79 -18.00
CA LYS A 184 6.43 6.37 -17.23
C LYS A 184 6.20 4.86 -17.32
N ALA A 185 6.32 4.27 -18.50
CA ALA A 185 6.18 2.83 -18.70
C ALA A 185 7.26 2.03 -17.94
N THR A 186 8.50 2.51 -17.96
CA THR A 186 9.62 1.89 -17.21
C THR A 186 9.38 1.95 -15.70
N ARG A 187 8.87 3.08 -15.17
CA ARG A 187 8.48 3.16 -13.75
C ARG A 187 7.41 2.10 -13.42
N LYS A 188 6.32 2.05 -14.19
CA LYS A 188 5.23 1.08 -13.98
C LYS A 188 5.72 -0.37 -14.07
N ALA A 189 6.62 -0.67 -15.01
CA ALA A 189 7.26 -1.98 -15.13
C ALA A 189 8.10 -2.36 -13.91
N ARG A 190 8.90 -1.41 -13.38
CA ARG A 190 9.68 -1.64 -12.16
C ARG A 190 8.79 -1.80 -10.93
N ALA A 191 7.73 -1.00 -10.81
CA ALA A 191 6.74 -1.13 -9.74
C ALA A 191 6.05 -2.50 -9.76
N TRP A 192 5.65 -2.94 -10.97
CA TRP A 192 5.07 -4.26 -11.17
C TRP A 192 6.03 -5.39 -10.79
N LEU A 193 7.28 -5.32 -11.26
CA LEU A 193 8.29 -6.33 -10.92
C LEU A 193 8.58 -6.36 -9.41
N TYR A 194 8.65 -5.18 -8.77
CA TYR A 194 8.85 -5.07 -7.34
C TYR A 194 7.71 -5.74 -6.56
N ALA A 195 6.45 -5.47 -6.94
CA ALA A 195 5.29 -6.12 -6.35
C ALA A 195 5.30 -7.64 -6.58
N GLN A 196 5.69 -8.09 -7.77
CA GLN A 196 5.79 -9.51 -8.11
C GLN A 196 6.84 -10.26 -7.27
N VAL A 197 7.98 -9.63 -6.98
CA VAL A 197 9.10 -10.25 -6.24
C VAL A 197 8.91 -10.17 -4.73
N THR A 198 8.35 -9.06 -4.23
CA THR A 198 8.24 -8.80 -2.78
C THR A 198 6.86 -9.08 -2.20
N GLY A 199 5.82 -9.17 -3.04
CA GLY A 199 4.42 -9.21 -2.60
C GLY A 199 3.90 -7.87 -2.06
N MET A 200 4.70 -6.80 -2.12
CA MET A 200 4.34 -5.48 -1.62
C MET A 200 3.97 -4.54 -2.77
N GLU A 201 2.72 -4.05 -2.77
CA GLU A 201 2.30 -3.00 -3.69
C GLU A 201 2.63 -1.62 -3.11
N LEU A 202 3.54 -0.91 -3.77
CA LEU A 202 3.67 0.54 -3.60
C LEU A 202 2.61 1.19 -4.49
N ALA A 203 1.66 1.89 -3.87
CA ALA A 203 0.60 2.59 -4.58
C ALA A 203 1.19 3.48 -5.69
N ASP A 204 0.85 3.13 -6.94
CA ASP A 204 1.14 3.92 -8.12
C ASP A 204 0.11 5.07 -8.16
N ALA A 205 0.19 6.00 -7.20
CA ALA A 205 -0.61 7.21 -7.26
C ALA A 205 -0.17 7.97 -8.51
N ASP A 206 -0.88 7.81 -9.63
CA ASP A 206 -0.55 8.54 -10.84
C ASP A 206 -0.52 10.03 -10.48
N ALA A 207 0.53 10.73 -10.91
CA ALA A 207 0.85 12.10 -10.50
C ALA A 207 -0.37 13.04 -10.61
N GLU A 208 -1.30 12.70 -11.51
CA GLU A 208 -2.48 13.48 -11.83
C GLU A 208 -3.75 13.05 -11.11
N ASP A 209 -3.86 11.82 -10.60
CA ASP A 209 -5.03 11.41 -9.80
C ASP A 209 -4.99 12.05 -8.40
N ALA A 210 -3.80 12.42 -7.93
CA ALA A 210 -3.63 13.20 -6.72
C ALA A 210 -4.01 14.69 -6.88
N ALA A 211 -4.08 15.21 -8.11
CA ALA A 211 -4.46 16.59 -8.43
C ALA A 211 -5.98 16.80 -8.59
N ARG A 212 -6.80 15.74 -8.49
CA ARG A 212 -8.26 15.85 -8.50
C ARG A 212 -8.77 16.07 -7.08
N PRO A 213 -9.70 17.03 -6.84
CA PRO A 213 -10.43 17.05 -5.58
C PRO A 213 -11.15 15.68 -5.42
N PRO A 214 -11.26 15.15 -4.19
CA PRO A 214 -11.95 13.90 -3.95
C PRO A 214 -13.33 13.96 -4.61
N ARG A 215 -13.59 13.07 -5.57
CA ARG A 215 -14.95 12.90 -6.08
C ARG A 215 -15.79 12.44 -4.90
N ASN A 216 -16.77 13.25 -4.53
CA ASN A 216 -17.80 12.81 -3.63
C ASN A 216 -18.57 11.69 -4.32
N VAL A 217 -18.18 10.45 -4.05
CA VAL A 217 -18.96 9.26 -4.38
C VAL A 217 -20.05 9.11 -3.32
N THR A 218 -20.91 10.13 -3.20
CA THR A 218 -22.25 9.89 -2.68
C THR A 218 -22.91 9.02 -3.76
N PRO A 219 -23.28 7.76 -3.45
CA PRO A 219 -24.13 7.01 -4.36
C PRO A 219 -25.35 7.90 -4.63
N GLY A 220 -25.66 8.15 -5.91
CA GLY A 220 -26.87 8.86 -6.28
C GLY A 220 -28.01 8.27 -5.47
N ARG A 221 -28.74 9.12 -4.75
CA ARG A 221 -29.92 8.75 -3.98
C ARG A 221 -30.79 7.93 -4.91
N PHE A 222 -30.90 6.63 -4.66
CA PHE A 222 -31.95 5.83 -5.24
C PHE A 222 -33.25 6.53 -4.82
N GLU A 223 -33.93 7.18 -5.75
CA GLU A 223 -35.31 7.56 -5.53
C GLU A 223 -36.10 6.25 -5.51
N PRO A 224 -36.64 5.81 -4.36
CA PRO A 224 -37.49 4.64 -4.33
C PRO A 224 -38.76 5.02 -5.08
N THR A 225 -38.99 4.42 -6.25
CA THR A 225 -40.17 4.68 -7.10
C THR A 225 -41.45 4.04 -6.57
N THR A 226 -41.51 3.68 -5.28
CA THR A 226 -42.77 3.32 -4.60
C THR A 226 -42.69 3.74 -3.13
N PRO A 227 -43.72 4.39 -2.57
CA PRO A 227 -43.79 4.64 -1.14
C PRO A 227 -43.84 3.29 -0.40
N PHE A 228 -43.00 3.14 0.61
CA PHE A 228 -43.05 2.03 1.54
C PHE A 228 -44.37 2.13 2.32
N ASP A 229 -45.27 1.16 2.16
CA ASP A 229 -46.53 1.11 2.91
C ASP A 229 -46.24 0.54 4.30
N GLU A 230 -46.27 1.41 5.31
CA GLU A 230 -46.01 1.11 6.72
C GLU A 230 -46.99 0.09 7.33
N ASN A 231 -48.03 -0.33 6.60
CA ASN A 231 -48.98 -1.35 7.05
C ASN A 231 -48.74 -2.76 6.50
N THR A 232 -47.63 -3.00 5.80
CA THR A 232 -47.29 -4.37 5.38
C THR A 232 -46.51 -5.05 6.50
N ALA A 233 -47.18 -5.89 7.30
CA ALA A 233 -46.54 -6.72 8.31
C ALA A 233 -45.41 -7.56 7.68
N ALA A 234 -44.24 -7.58 8.34
CA ALA A 234 -43.14 -8.44 7.95
C ALA A 234 -43.62 -9.90 7.87
N PRO A 235 -43.21 -10.69 6.86
CA PRO A 235 -43.54 -12.10 6.84
C PRO A 235 -42.98 -12.75 8.10
N ALA A 236 -43.82 -13.49 8.82
CA ALA A 236 -43.43 -14.19 10.03
C ALA A 236 -42.25 -15.12 9.75
N TYR A 237 -41.25 -15.08 10.64
CA TYR A 237 -40.14 -16.04 10.63
C TYR A 237 -40.72 -17.48 10.72
N PRO A 238 -40.24 -18.43 9.91
CA PRO A 238 -40.57 -19.84 10.10
C PRO A 238 -40.11 -20.27 11.50
N ALA A 239 -41.03 -20.74 12.34
CA ALA A 239 -40.76 -21.14 13.73
C ALA A 239 -39.73 -22.28 13.84
N ASP A 240 -39.60 -23.03 12.76
CA ASP A 240 -38.67 -24.12 12.50
C ASP A 240 -37.19 -23.68 12.46
N LEU A 241 -36.87 -22.43 12.13
CA LEU A 241 -35.48 -21.92 12.13
C LEU A 241 -35.02 -21.40 13.49
N VAL A 242 -35.94 -20.89 14.32
CA VAL A 242 -35.63 -20.36 15.67
C VAL A 242 -35.22 -21.50 16.60
N ASN A 243 -35.88 -22.66 16.50
CA ASN A 243 -35.57 -23.81 17.34
C ASN A 243 -34.19 -24.44 17.04
N ALA A 244 -33.70 -24.32 15.80
CA ALA A 244 -32.40 -24.85 15.41
C ALA A 244 -31.22 -24.03 15.98
N GLU A 245 -31.39 -22.71 16.11
CA GLU A 245 -30.35 -21.83 16.66
C GLU A 245 -30.19 -22.03 18.18
N ASP A 246 -31.29 -22.21 18.90
CA ASP A 246 -31.28 -22.44 20.35
C ASP A 246 -30.72 -23.83 20.72
N GLU A 247 -31.02 -24.87 19.94
CA GLU A 247 -30.51 -26.23 20.15
C GLU A 247 -28.98 -26.31 19.93
N ILE A 248 -28.46 -25.60 18.92
CA ILE A 248 -27.01 -25.49 18.66
C ILE A 248 -26.31 -24.72 19.79
N ALA A 249 -26.91 -23.62 20.27
CA ALA A 249 -26.37 -22.81 21.36
C ALA A 249 -26.37 -23.54 22.72
N GLU A 250 -27.31 -24.45 22.95
CA GLU A 250 -27.39 -25.26 24.17
C GLU A 250 -26.39 -26.43 24.14
N ARG A 251 -26.21 -27.09 22.99
CA ARG A 251 -25.18 -28.14 22.80
C ARG A 251 -23.76 -27.58 22.94
N LEU A 252 -23.51 -26.35 22.46
CA LEU A 252 -22.24 -25.64 22.67
C LEU A 252 -21.98 -25.28 24.13
N ARG A 253 -23.03 -24.99 24.91
CA ARG A 253 -22.93 -24.70 26.37
C ARG A 253 -22.70 -25.96 27.20
N ALA A 254 -23.20 -27.11 26.76
CA ALA A 254 -23.05 -28.40 27.43
C ALA A 254 -21.67 -29.07 27.21
N GLY A 255 -20.83 -28.52 26.34
CA GLY A 255 -19.44 -28.97 26.13
C GLY A 255 -19.29 -30.24 25.30
N ASP A 256 -20.37 -30.72 24.67
CA ASP A 256 -20.36 -31.89 23.80
C ASP A 256 -20.07 -31.46 22.36
N VAL A 257 -18.94 -31.90 21.80
CA VAL A 257 -18.54 -31.54 20.42
C VAL A 257 -18.17 -32.81 19.66
N PRO A 258 -18.90 -33.07 18.57
CA PRO A 258 -18.25 -33.07 17.27
C PRO A 258 -19.05 -32.19 16.31
N VAL A 259 -18.45 -31.07 15.88
CA VAL A 259 -19.04 -30.22 14.82
C VAL A 259 -18.71 -30.91 13.50
N ASN A 260 -19.67 -31.63 12.91
CA ASN A 260 -19.47 -32.18 11.58
C ASN A 260 -19.57 -31.05 10.53
N VAL A 261 -19.14 -31.36 9.30
CA VAL A 261 -19.16 -30.39 8.18
C VAL A 261 -20.59 -29.96 7.82
N GLU A 262 -21.60 -30.76 8.13
CA GLU A 262 -23.01 -30.47 7.87
C GLU A 262 -23.57 -29.38 8.81
N ASP A 263 -23.18 -29.38 10.08
CA ASP A 263 -23.59 -28.36 11.06
C ASP A 263 -23.02 -26.98 10.70
N ILE A 264 -21.77 -26.93 10.22
CA ILE A 264 -21.11 -25.69 9.76
C ILE A 264 -21.78 -25.17 8.47
N LYS A 265 -22.18 -26.07 7.57
CA LYS A 265 -22.92 -25.73 6.34
C LYS A 265 -24.26 -25.08 6.65
N ALA A 266 -25.00 -25.63 7.63
CA ALA A 266 -26.30 -25.10 8.03
C ALA A 266 -26.20 -23.68 8.61
N TRP A 267 -25.21 -23.41 9.47
CA TRP A 267 -25.00 -22.11 10.08
C TRP A 267 -24.63 -21.02 9.06
N CYS A 268 -23.73 -21.32 8.12
CA CYS A 268 -23.34 -20.36 7.07
C CYS A 268 -24.50 -20.03 6.11
N ALA A 269 -25.36 -21.01 5.81
CA ALA A 269 -26.53 -20.82 4.96
C ALA A 269 -27.58 -19.90 5.62
N ALA A 270 -27.79 -20.03 6.93
CA ALA A 270 -28.70 -19.18 7.69
C ALA A 270 -28.26 -17.70 7.70
N GLN A 271 -26.95 -17.44 7.69
CA GLN A 271 -26.35 -16.09 7.75
C GLN A 271 -26.14 -15.43 6.38
N ARG A 272 -26.54 -16.08 5.27
CA ARG A 272 -26.34 -15.61 3.87
C ARG A 272 -24.90 -15.19 3.54
N MET A 273 -23.91 -15.84 4.15
CA MET A 273 -22.51 -15.61 3.83
C MET A 273 -22.13 -16.33 2.52
N PRO A 274 -21.30 -15.74 1.63
CA PRO A 274 -20.84 -16.43 0.43
C PRO A 274 -20.03 -17.68 0.82
N PHE A 275 -20.45 -18.83 0.32
CA PHE A 275 -19.99 -20.16 0.78
C PHE A 275 -19.20 -20.88 -0.32
N ASP A 276 -17.99 -21.32 0.00
CA ASP A 276 -17.15 -22.17 -0.86
C ASP A 276 -16.92 -23.51 -0.15
N ALA A 277 -17.66 -24.53 -0.59
CA ALA A 277 -17.75 -25.83 0.09
C ALA A 277 -16.41 -26.59 0.09
N ASP A 278 -15.56 -26.35 -0.91
CA ASP A 278 -14.32 -27.09 -1.14
C ASP A 278 -13.19 -26.63 -0.21
N ARG A 279 -13.35 -25.48 0.44
CA ARG A 279 -12.30 -24.85 1.26
C ARG A 279 -12.37 -25.23 2.75
N ILE A 280 -13.50 -25.76 3.21
CA ILE A 280 -13.74 -26.10 4.63
C ILE A 280 -13.01 -27.38 5.06
N GLU A 281 -12.90 -28.39 4.18
CA GLU A 281 -12.13 -29.60 4.48
C GLU A 281 -10.65 -29.30 4.69
N ALA A 282 -10.11 -28.30 3.99
CA ALA A 282 -8.73 -27.83 4.15
C ALA A 282 -8.52 -26.98 5.43
N ASP A 283 -9.55 -26.25 5.87
CA ASP A 283 -9.47 -25.34 7.04
C ASP A 283 -9.94 -25.98 8.36
N LEU A 284 -10.51 -27.19 8.32
CA LEU A 284 -10.92 -27.99 9.49
C LEU A 284 -9.83 -28.11 10.58
N PRO A 285 -8.54 -28.32 10.25
CA PRO A 285 -7.46 -28.34 11.23
C PRO A 285 -7.26 -26.98 11.93
N ARG A 286 -7.46 -25.88 11.20
CA ARG A 286 -7.34 -24.50 11.72
C ARG A 286 -8.46 -24.17 12.69
N VAL A 287 -9.68 -24.58 12.35
CA VAL A 287 -10.86 -24.41 13.22
C VAL A 287 -10.72 -25.26 14.49
N ALA A 288 -10.23 -26.50 14.36
CA ALA A 288 -9.96 -27.37 15.52
C ALA A 288 -8.89 -26.77 16.47
N SER A 289 -7.83 -26.17 15.93
CA SER A 289 -6.80 -25.46 16.71
C SER A 289 -7.38 -24.28 17.48
N MET A 290 -8.21 -23.44 16.84
CA MET A 290 -8.83 -22.28 17.49
C MET A 290 -9.74 -22.68 18.66
N VAL A 291 -10.48 -23.78 18.52
CA VAL A 291 -11.35 -24.32 19.59
C VAL A 291 -10.53 -24.89 20.74
N ALA A 292 -9.39 -25.54 20.46
CA ALA A 292 -8.47 -26.03 21.49
C ALA A 292 -7.82 -24.88 22.28
N ASP A 293 -7.38 -23.81 21.58
CA ASP A 293 -6.82 -22.62 22.21
C ASP A 293 -7.83 -21.89 23.10
N TRP A 294 -9.10 -21.85 22.69
CA TRP A 294 -10.18 -21.30 23.52
C TRP A 294 -10.41 -22.10 24.80
N LYS A 295 -10.36 -23.44 24.74
CA LYS A 295 -10.49 -24.31 25.93
C LYS A 295 -9.35 -24.11 26.93
N ASN A 296 -8.13 -23.84 26.46
CA ASN A 296 -6.97 -23.61 27.31
C ASN A 296 -6.91 -22.18 27.90
N SER A 297 -7.80 -21.29 27.46
CA SER A 297 -7.90 -19.90 27.93
C SER A 297 -8.92 -19.69 29.05
N LYS A 298 -9.53 -20.78 29.56
CA LYS A 298 -10.43 -20.79 30.72
C LYS A 298 -9.83 -21.51 31.91
#